data_AF-A0A2A2EE14-F1
#
_entry.id   AF-A0A2A2EE14-F1
#
_cell.length_a   1.000
_cell.length_b   1.000
_cell.length_c   1.000
_cell.angle_alpha   90.00
_cell.angle_beta   90.00
_cell.angle_gamma   90.00
#
_symmetry.space_group_name_H-M   'P 1'
#
loop_
_entity.id
_entity.type
_entity.pdbx_description
1 polymer ?
#
loop_
_entity_poly.entity_id
_entity_poly.type
_entity_poly.pdbx_seq_one_letter_code
_entity_poly.pdbx_strand_id
1 'polypeptide(L)'
;RSPTLRALRERIAGQLTAALPGHYRGDDLVFVADTRGDDPFDGVRLQVRGPHGRRDLGAQSGGMRAVFVVALFDLLDPGGGIIGLDEPETHLHPTSQRNVARLLARGPSQKIVATHAPDVIGEFEPDEIVVVRADDVVQPRRDFLDDDDKLLLHMWVRDRLEPLTAEHVVVVEGITDRVLLEHCADVTGRNLDTYGVVVLEAGGCREMPAWRRVFGEHGFQVPLTQLVDADAAAAIAREYGVRVADLPGRHVWVSHPDLEGEYVRALGADAVFDALAKGGFSRGELESMRRKRVDGELDEAEVARFCRIRANKTRAVLAVMPAIDAAAARRIASVQRLLDDVVRRAGGRPARVGLDDTMRHVM
;
A
#
# COMPACT_ATOMS: atom_id res chain seq x y z
N ARG A 1 -51.42 -6.71 -5.85
CA ARG A 1 -49.94 -6.65 -5.76
C ARG A 1 -49.59 -6.53 -4.28
N SER A 2 -48.85 -7.49 -3.72
CA SER A 2 -48.52 -7.52 -2.27
C SER A 2 -47.73 -6.25 -1.86
N PRO A 3 -48.17 -5.49 -0.84
CA PRO A 3 -47.43 -4.35 -0.30
C PRO A 3 -46.03 -4.74 0.19
N THR A 4 -45.91 -5.91 0.80
CA THR A 4 -44.64 -6.47 1.29
C THR A 4 -43.64 -6.72 0.15
N LEU A 5 -44.10 -7.31 -0.96
CA LEU A 5 -43.25 -7.52 -2.14
C LEU A 5 -42.88 -6.21 -2.85
N ARG A 6 -43.69 -5.16 -2.73
CA ARG A 6 -43.33 -3.83 -3.22
C ARG A 6 -42.24 -3.23 -2.35
N ALA A 7 -42.41 -3.23 -1.03
CA ALA A 7 -41.42 -2.70 -0.09
C ALA A 7 -40.07 -3.44 -0.22
N LEU A 8 -40.09 -4.77 -0.37
CA LEU A 8 -38.88 -5.56 -0.59
C LEU A 8 -38.16 -5.13 -1.89
N ARG A 9 -38.89 -5.00 -3.00
CA ARG A 9 -38.29 -4.56 -4.27
C ARG A 9 -37.73 -3.15 -4.22
N GLU A 10 -38.41 -2.21 -3.56
CA GLU A 10 -37.86 -0.85 -3.39
C GLU A 10 -36.57 -0.85 -2.56
N ARG A 11 -36.52 -1.65 -1.48
CA ARG A 11 -35.30 -1.78 -0.67
C ARG A 11 -34.15 -2.42 -1.47
N ILE A 12 -34.41 -3.50 -2.23
CA ILE A 12 -33.39 -4.12 -3.10
C ILE A 12 -32.91 -3.11 -4.16
N ALA A 13 -33.81 -2.38 -4.79
CA ALA A 13 -33.49 -1.40 -5.80
C ALA A 13 -32.61 -0.25 -5.27
N GLY A 14 -32.86 0.18 -4.03
CA GLY A 14 -32.00 1.15 -3.33
C GLY A 14 -30.57 0.63 -3.14
N GLN A 15 -30.42 -0.62 -2.69
CA GLN A 15 -29.10 -1.25 -2.51
C GLN A 15 -28.37 -1.44 -3.85
N LEU A 16 -29.07 -1.89 -4.90
CA LEU A 16 -28.50 -2.02 -6.24
C LEU A 16 -28.06 -0.67 -6.82
N THR A 17 -28.82 0.41 -6.59
CA THR A 17 -28.48 1.77 -7.04
C THR A 17 -27.25 2.31 -6.31
N ALA A 18 -27.04 1.93 -5.06
CA ALA A 18 -25.86 2.32 -4.31
C ALA A 18 -24.58 1.57 -4.78
N ALA A 19 -24.72 0.33 -5.23
CA ALA A 19 -23.59 -0.54 -5.55
C ALA A 19 -23.26 -0.64 -7.05
N LEU A 20 -24.23 -0.45 -7.95
CA LEU A 20 -24.08 -0.68 -9.39
C LEU A 20 -24.33 0.59 -10.21
N PRO A 21 -23.68 0.74 -11.38
CA PRO A 21 -23.96 1.85 -12.28
C PRO A 21 -25.41 1.86 -12.74
N GLY A 22 -26.10 2.98 -12.49
CA GLY A 22 -27.48 3.20 -12.94
C GLY A 22 -28.42 3.52 -11.77
N HIS A 23 -29.69 3.73 -12.11
CA HIS A 23 -30.76 3.93 -11.13
C HIS A 23 -31.77 2.81 -11.29
N TYR A 24 -31.89 1.99 -10.26
CA TYR A 24 -32.83 0.88 -10.21
C TYR A 24 -34.03 1.28 -9.35
N ARG A 25 -35.22 0.97 -9.83
CA ARG A 25 -36.49 1.16 -9.10
C ARG A 25 -37.09 -0.19 -8.76
N GLY A 26 -37.94 -0.25 -7.73
CA GLY A 26 -38.62 -1.50 -7.38
C GLY A 26 -39.43 -2.12 -8.53
N ASP A 27 -39.91 -1.29 -9.47
CA ASP A 27 -40.63 -1.74 -10.66
C ASP A 27 -39.73 -2.37 -11.75
N ASP A 28 -38.42 -2.12 -11.70
CA ASP A 28 -37.44 -2.75 -12.59
C ASP A 28 -37.14 -4.20 -12.17
N LEU A 29 -37.48 -4.57 -10.94
CA LEU A 29 -37.17 -5.86 -10.33
C LEU A 29 -38.35 -6.84 -10.43
N VAL A 30 -38.06 -8.04 -10.93
CA VAL A 30 -39.05 -9.11 -11.14
C VAL A 30 -38.55 -10.42 -10.54
N PHE A 31 -39.26 -10.93 -9.53
CA PHE A 31 -39.06 -12.29 -9.05
C PHE A 31 -39.71 -13.28 -10.03
N VAL A 32 -38.96 -14.30 -10.43
CA VAL A 32 -39.39 -15.36 -11.35
C VAL A 32 -39.16 -16.70 -10.65
N ALA A 33 -40.23 -17.40 -10.30
CA ALA A 33 -40.18 -18.76 -9.76
C ALA A 33 -40.05 -19.78 -10.91
N ASP A 34 -39.33 -20.88 -10.68
CA ASP A 34 -39.38 -22.02 -11.60
C ASP A 34 -40.59 -22.88 -11.20
N THR A 35 -41.68 -22.79 -11.95
CA THR A 35 -42.98 -23.39 -11.60
C THR A 35 -43.03 -24.91 -11.85
N ARG A 36 -41.88 -25.60 -11.80
CA ARG A 36 -41.76 -27.03 -12.08
C ARG A 36 -41.75 -27.90 -10.83
N GLY A 37 -41.64 -27.31 -9.63
CA GLY A 37 -41.68 -28.02 -8.33
C GLY A 37 -42.97 -27.76 -7.54
N ASP A 38 -43.18 -28.58 -6.49
CA ASP A 38 -44.31 -28.45 -5.55
C ASP A 38 -44.16 -27.26 -4.59
N ASP A 39 -42.93 -26.75 -4.40
CA ASP A 39 -42.67 -25.54 -3.62
C ASP A 39 -42.62 -24.31 -4.55
N PRO A 40 -43.57 -23.35 -4.41
CA PRO A 40 -43.58 -22.13 -5.22
C PRO A 40 -42.40 -21.19 -4.97
N PHE A 41 -41.59 -21.46 -3.94
CA PHE A 41 -40.36 -20.73 -3.64
C PHE A 41 -39.10 -21.41 -4.21
N ASP A 42 -39.22 -22.61 -4.75
CA ASP A 42 -38.10 -23.30 -5.35
C ASP A 42 -37.67 -22.62 -6.67
N GLY A 43 -36.35 -22.45 -6.84
CA GLY A 43 -35.78 -21.80 -8.03
C GLY A 43 -36.18 -20.34 -8.26
N VAL A 44 -36.64 -19.59 -7.24
CA VAL A 44 -36.96 -18.16 -7.37
C VAL A 44 -35.70 -17.36 -7.71
N ARG A 45 -35.72 -16.70 -8.87
CA ARG A 45 -34.66 -15.83 -9.38
C ARG A 45 -35.12 -14.39 -9.45
N LEU A 46 -34.21 -13.45 -9.18
CA LEU A 46 -34.48 -12.02 -9.37
C LEU A 46 -33.91 -11.56 -10.71
N GLN A 47 -34.79 -11.01 -11.54
CA GLN A 47 -34.41 -10.41 -12.81
C GLN A 47 -34.55 -8.89 -12.75
N VAL A 48 -33.58 -8.18 -13.33
CA VAL A 48 -33.65 -6.74 -13.57
C VAL A 48 -34.09 -6.51 -15.00
N ARG A 49 -35.08 -5.63 -15.17
CA ARG A 49 -35.51 -5.13 -16.47
C ARG A 49 -34.62 -3.96 -16.87
N GLY A 50 -33.91 -4.11 -17.98
CA GLY A 50 -33.12 -3.04 -18.58
C GLY A 50 -33.60 -2.69 -20.00
N PRO A 51 -32.95 -1.70 -20.65
CA PRO A 51 -33.25 -1.29 -22.03
C PRO A 51 -33.07 -2.44 -23.03
N HIS A 52 -32.17 -3.38 -22.72
CA HIS A 52 -31.82 -4.53 -23.56
C HIS A 52 -32.48 -5.83 -23.11
N GLY A 53 -33.61 -5.76 -22.39
CA GLY A 53 -34.37 -6.92 -21.93
C GLY A 53 -34.17 -7.25 -20.45
N ARG A 54 -34.64 -8.44 -20.04
CA ARG A 54 -34.53 -8.93 -18.66
C ARG A 54 -33.23 -9.68 -18.47
N ARG A 55 -32.54 -9.41 -17.36
CA ARG A 55 -31.27 -10.06 -17.01
C ARG A 55 -31.40 -10.67 -15.62
N ASP A 56 -31.01 -11.92 -15.50
CA ASP A 56 -30.96 -12.62 -14.21
C ASP A 56 -29.76 -12.14 -13.40
N LEU A 57 -30.00 -11.59 -12.21
CA LEU A 57 -28.94 -11.12 -11.31
C LEU A 57 -28.07 -12.28 -10.81
N GLY A 58 -28.64 -13.48 -10.65
CA GLY A 58 -27.92 -14.68 -10.19
C GLY A 58 -26.96 -15.24 -11.25
N ALA A 59 -27.18 -14.94 -12.53
CA ALA A 59 -26.36 -15.40 -13.65
C ALA A 59 -25.32 -14.35 -14.11
N GLN A 60 -25.21 -13.21 -13.42
CA GLN A 60 -24.26 -12.14 -13.74
C GLN A 60 -22.90 -12.33 -13.04
N SER A 61 -21.97 -11.39 -13.24
CA SER A 61 -20.61 -11.41 -12.66
C SER A 61 -20.62 -11.67 -11.14
N GLY A 62 -19.55 -12.29 -10.62
CA GLY A 62 -19.44 -12.69 -9.20
C GLY A 62 -19.81 -11.57 -8.22
N GLY A 63 -19.34 -10.34 -8.48
CA GLY A 63 -19.65 -9.21 -7.61
C GLY A 63 -21.11 -8.73 -7.59
N MET A 64 -21.86 -8.86 -8.69
CA MET A 64 -23.30 -8.56 -8.68
C MET A 64 -24.07 -9.56 -7.82
N ARG A 65 -23.63 -10.82 -7.78
CA ARG A 65 -24.20 -11.85 -6.90
C ARG A 65 -23.90 -11.55 -5.44
N ALA A 66 -22.67 -11.18 -5.10
CA ALA A 66 -22.28 -10.85 -3.72
C ALA A 66 -23.10 -9.68 -3.16
N VAL A 67 -23.21 -8.58 -3.92
CA VAL A 67 -24.06 -7.42 -3.57
C VAL A 67 -25.51 -7.84 -3.35
N PHE A 68 -26.04 -8.66 -4.26
CA PHE A 68 -27.42 -9.12 -4.18
C PHE A 68 -27.67 -9.99 -2.94
N VAL A 69 -26.78 -10.95 -2.67
CA VAL A 69 -26.88 -11.85 -1.50
C VAL A 69 -26.84 -11.03 -0.21
N VAL A 70 -25.92 -10.09 -0.08
CA VAL A 70 -25.80 -9.23 1.11
C VAL A 70 -27.04 -8.37 1.28
N ALA A 71 -27.50 -7.71 0.20
CA ALA A 71 -28.71 -6.92 0.25
C ALA A 71 -29.92 -7.77 0.67
N LEU A 72 -30.09 -8.97 0.09
CA LEU A 72 -31.17 -9.88 0.43
C LEU A 72 -31.07 -10.37 1.88
N PHE A 73 -29.87 -10.67 2.37
CA PHE A 73 -29.67 -11.14 3.73
C PHE A 73 -29.97 -10.03 4.75
N ASP A 74 -29.43 -8.82 4.56
CA ASP A 74 -29.74 -7.64 5.39
C ASP A 74 -31.24 -7.28 5.34
N LEU A 75 -31.94 -7.69 4.28
CA LEU A 75 -33.38 -7.50 4.10
C LEU A 75 -34.22 -8.52 4.86
N LEU A 76 -33.79 -9.78 4.85
CA LEU A 76 -34.54 -10.92 5.37
C LEU A 76 -34.27 -11.17 6.86
N ASP A 77 -33.08 -10.83 7.35
CA ASP A 77 -32.70 -11.02 8.76
C ASP A 77 -32.33 -9.69 9.44
N PRO A 78 -33.33 -8.89 9.84
CA PRO A 78 -33.11 -7.64 10.56
C PRO A 78 -32.53 -7.84 11.97
N GLY A 79 -32.44 -9.08 12.47
CA GLY A 79 -31.84 -9.42 13.76
C GLY A 79 -30.31 -9.46 13.73
N GLY A 80 -29.70 -9.40 12.54
CA GLY A 80 -28.26 -9.35 12.35
C GLY A 80 -27.61 -10.73 12.45
N GLY A 81 -27.54 -11.45 11.33
CA GLY A 81 -26.68 -12.64 11.19
C GLY A 81 -25.23 -12.30 10.88
N ILE A 82 -24.40 -13.34 10.77
CA ILE A 82 -23.00 -13.25 10.33
C ILE A 82 -22.92 -13.72 8.87
N ILE A 83 -22.29 -12.93 8.00
CA ILE A 83 -22.08 -13.25 6.59
C ILE A 83 -20.58 -13.37 6.33
N GLY A 84 -20.14 -14.50 5.78
CA GLY A 84 -18.80 -14.69 5.24
C GLY A 84 -18.79 -14.51 3.72
N LEU A 85 -17.84 -13.73 3.21
CA LEU A 85 -17.66 -13.47 1.78
C LEU A 85 -16.20 -13.70 1.41
N ASP A 86 -15.97 -14.53 0.40
CA ASP A 86 -14.64 -14.79 -0.15
C ASP A 86 -14.53 -14.15 -1.54
N GLU A 87 -13.57 -13.25 -1.70
CA GLU A 87 -13.30 -12.45 -2.90
C GLU A 87 -14.57 -11.90 -3.61
N PRO A 88 -15.45 -11.14 -2.91
CA PRO A 88 -16.67 -10.60 -3.52
C PRO A 88 -16.40 -9.66 -4.71
N GLU A 89 -15.17 -9.18 -4.86
CA GLU A 89 -14.69 -8.32 -5.92
C GLU A 89 -14.23 -9.05 -7.19
N THR A 90 -14.12 -10.39 -7.17
CA THR A 90 -13.53 -11.12 -8.29
C THR A 90 -14.29 -10.84 -9.61
N HIS A 91 -13.51 -10.50 -10.65
CA HIS A 91 -13.97 -10.02 -11.97
C HIS A 91 -14.66 -8.64 -11.99
N LEU A 92 -14.52 -7.81 -10.96
CA LEU A 92 -14.95 -6.41 -10.98
C LEU A 92 -13.82 -5.46 -11.33
N HIS A 93 -14.15 -4.39 -12.04
CA HIS A 93 -13.26 -3.23 -12.21
C HIS A 93 -13.07 -2.51 -10.86
N PRO A 94 -11.89 -1.92 -10.56
CA PRO A 94 -11.60 -1.18 -9.31
C PRO A 94 -12.73 -0.29 -8.79
N THR A 95 -13.32 0.56 -9.65
CA THR A 95 -14.45 1.42 -9.29
C THR A 95 -15.67 0.65 -8.76
N SER A 96 -15.96 -0.53 -9.31
CA SER A 96 -17.04 -1.39 -8.86
C SER A 96 -16.70 -2.09 -7.55
N GLN A 97 -15.44 -2.47 -7.34
CA GLN A 97 -14.96 -3.06 -6.08
C GLN A 97 -15.25 -2.12 -4.90
N ARG A 98 -14.93 -0.83 -5.04
CA ARG A 98 -15.23 0.20 -4.03
C ARG A 98 -16.71 0.30 -3.71
N ASN A 99 -17.57 0.24 -4.74
CA ASN A 99 -19.02 0.32 -4.53
C ASN A 99 -19.55 -0.90 -3.77
N VAL A 100 -19.04 -2.09 -4.08
CA VAL A 100 -19.36 -3.31 -3.33
C VAL A 100 -18.85 -3.16 -1.89
N ALA A 101 -17.61 -2.76 -1.68
CA ALA A 101 -17.03 -2.58 -0.35
C ALA A 101 -17.82 -1.59 0.51
N ARG A 102 -18.26 -0.44 -0.04
CA ARG A 102 -19.13 0.52 0.67
C ARG A 102 -20.48 -0.06 1.07
N LEU A 103 -21.03 -0.99 0.28
CA LEU A 103 -22.24 -1.71 0.63
C LEU A 103 -21.97 -2.71 1.76
N LEU A 104 -20.85 -3.43 1.68
CA LEU A 104 -20.42 -4.38 2.72
C LEU A 104 -20.11 -3.67 4.05
N ALA A 105 -19.56 -2.46 4.03
CA ALA A 105 -19.30 -1.67 5.24
C ALA A 105 -20.58 -1.16 5.94
N ARG A 106 -21.77 -1.44 5.40
CA ARG A 106 -23.06 -0.94 5.89
C ARG A 106 -24.00 -2.08 6.23
N GLY A 107 -25.08 -1.76 6.95
CA GLY A 107 -26.17 -2.69 7.23
C GLY A 107 -26.07 -3.38 8.60
N PRO A 108 -27.12 -4.11 9.01
CA PRO A 108 -27.24 -4.68 10.35
C PRO A 108 -26.46 -6.00 10.56
N SER A 109 -26.12 -6.74 9.50
CA SER A 109 -25.34 -7.97 9.63
C SER A 109 -23.86 -7.72 9.87
N GLN A 110 -23.22 -8.57 10.68
CA GLN A 110 -21.76 -8.64 10.80
C GLN A 110 -21.20 -9.34 9.56
N LYS A 111 -20.22 -8.72 8.90
CA LYS A 111 -19.66 -9.23 7.64
C LYS A 111 -18.18 -9.50 7.83
N ILE A 112 -17.74 -10.69 7.42
CA ILE A 112 -16.34 -11.10 7.36
C ILE A 112 -16.00 -11.24 5.89
N VAL A 113 -15.05 -10.44 5.40
CA VAL A 113 -14.69 -10.36 3.98
C VAL A 113 -13.23 -10.74 3.83
N ALA A 114 -12.95 -11.82 3.09
CA ALA A 114 -11.62 -12.16 2.62
C ALA A 114 -11.39 -11.51 1.26
N THR A 115 -10.27 -10.79 1.11
CA THR A 115 -9.97 -10.01 -0.09
C THR A 115 -8.48 -9.75 -0.23
N HIS A 116 -8.02 -9.69 -1.48
CA HIS A 116 -6.67 -9.24 -1.86
C HIS A 116 -6.71 -7.89 -2.59
N ALA A 117 -7.85 -7.19 -2.59
CA ALA A 117 -8.06 -5.98 -3.38
C ALA A 117 -7.88 -4.70 -2.54
N PRO A 118 -6.90 -3.83 -2.89
CA PRO A 118 -6.67 -2.55 -2.17
C PRO A 118 -7.92 -1.67 -2.17
N ASP A 119 -8.66 -1.69 -3.28
CA ASP A 119 -9.89 -0.93 -3.46
C ASP A 119 -11.04 -1.39 -2.54
N VAL A 120 -11.01 -2.63 -2.05
CA VAL A 120 -11.98 -3.13 -1.07
C VAL A 120 -11.54 -2.76 0.34
N ILE A 121 -10.29 -3.07 0.69
CA ILE A 121 -9.74 -2.83 2.02
C ILE A 121 -9.73 -1.33 2.36
N GLY A 122 -9.41 -0.47 1.39
CA GLY A 122 -9.42 0.99 1.52
C GLY A 122 -10.81 1.64 1.61
N GLU A 123 -11.86 0.86 1.91
CA GLU A 123 -13.19 1.35 2.29
C GLU A 123 -13.59 0.98 3.73
N PHE A 124 -12.72 0.26 4.45
CA PHE A 124 -12.88 -0.11 5.86
C PHE A 124 -11.94 0.70 6.75
N GLU A 125 -12.30 0.84 8.03
CA GLU A 125 -11.43 1.49 9.01
C GLU A 125 -10.20 0.62 9.33
N PRO A 126 -9.03 1.20 9.64
CA PRO A 126 -7.82 0.43 9.94
C PRO A 126 -7.95 -0.67 11.00
N ASP A 127 -8.80 -0.46 12.01
CA ASP A 127 -9.06 -1.42 13.08
C ASP A 127 -10.07 -2.52 12.70
N GLU A 128 -10.72 -2.40 11.54
CA GLU A 128 -11.54 -3.44 10.94
C GLU A 128 -10.72 -4.39 10.06
N ILE A 129 -9.47 -4.04 9.74
CA ILE A 129 -8.59 -4.82 8.88
C ILE A 129 -7.89 -5.91 9.71
N VAL A 130 -8.05 -7.16 9.27
CA VAL A 130 -7.32 -8.31 9.80
C VAL A 130 -6.32 -8.78 8.75
N VAL A 131 -5.04 -8.78 9.09
CA VAL A 131 -3.98 -9.28 8.24
C VAL A 131 -3.66 -10.71 8.64
N VAL A 132 -3.86 -11.63 7.70
CA VAL A 132 -3.50 -13.05 7.87
C VAL A 132 -2.18 -13.30 7.14
N ARG A 133 -1.17 -13.71 7.91
CA ARG A 133 0.13 -14.21 7.42
C ARG A 133 0.24 -15.68 7.80
N ALA A 134 1.19 -16.39 7.20
CA ALA A 134 1.26 -17.85 7.36
C ALA A 134 1.44 -18.33 8.80
N ASP A 135 2.12 -17.54 9.63
CA ASP A 135 2.43 -17.90 11.02
C ASP A 135 1.71 -17.01 12.05
N ASP A 136 0.89 -16.04 11.58
CA ASP A 136 0.37 -14.97 12.44
C ASP A 136 -0.90 -14.34 11.88
N VAL A 137 -1.79 -13.89 12.78
CA VAL A 137 -3.02 -13.16 12.45
C VAL A 137 -3.06 -11.91 13.30
N VAL A 138 -3.01 -10.74 12.66
CA VAL A 138 -2.95 -9.46 13.36
C VAL A 138 -4.13 -8.59 12.99
N GLN A 139 -4.82 -8.11 14.02
CA GLN A 139 -5.81 -7.05 13.94
C GLN A 139 -5.38 -5.93 14.89
N PRO A 140 -5.19 -4.70 14.39
CA PRO A 140 -4.91 -3.55 15.26
C PRO A 140 -6.04 -3.28 16.26
N ARG A 141 -5.71 -2.59 17.36
CA ARG A 141 -6.73 -2.13 18.34
C ARG A 141 -7.49 -0.92 17.77
N ARG A 142 -8.74 -0.72 18.16
CA ARG A 142 -9.59 0.39 17.66
C ARG A 142 -9.03 1.81 17.80
N ASP A 143 -8.10 1.99 18.72
CA ASP A 143 -7.52 3.25 19.16
C ASP A 143 -6.00 3.36 18.94
N PHE A 144 -5.43 2.48 18.10
CA PHE A 144 -3.97 2.45 17.87
C PHE A 144 -3.45 3.64 17.04
N LEU A 145 -4.32 4.27 16.25
CA LEU A 145 -4.04 5.43 15.40
C LEU A 145 -4.93 6.62 15.77
N ASP A 146 -4.36 7.82 15.68
CA ASP A 146 -5.13 9.05 15.69
C ASP A 146 -5.82 9.30 14.32
N ASP A 147 -6.71 10.29 14.24
CA ASP A 147 -7.48 10.55 13.02
C ASP A 147 -6.60 10.91 11.81
N ASP A 148 -5.46 11.56 12.03
CA ASP A 148 -4.52 11.95 10.98
C ASP A 148 -3.78 10.71 10.43
N ASP A 149 -3.32 9.84 11.32
CA ASP A 149 -2.70 8.56 10.95
C ASP A 149 -3.66 7.62 10.23
N LYS A 150 -4.94 7.57 10.67
CA LYS A 150 -5.97 6.80 9.99
C LYS A 150 -6.16 7.29 8.57
N LEU A 151 -6.19 8.60 8.37
CA LEU A 151 -6.28 9.20 7.04
C LEU A 151 -5.06 8.85 6.18
N LEU A 152 -3.85 8.92 6.74
CA LEU A 152 -2.60 8.56 6.04
C LEU A 152 -2.62 7.11 5.59
N LEU A 153 -2.96 6.19 6.50
CA LEU A 153 -3.07 4.77 6.18
C LEU A 153 -4.17 4.50 5.15
N HIS A 154 -5.33 5.14 5.30
CA HIS A 154 -6.46 5.00 4.38
C HIS A 154 -6.12 5.44 2.96
N MET A 155 -5.45 6.59 2.81
CA MET A 155 -4.95 7.04 1.52
C MET A 155 -3.97 6.02 0.92
N TRP A 156 -3.12 5.43 1.76
CA TRP A 156 -2.09 4.51 1.30
C TRP A 156 -2.64 3.12 0.91
N VAL A 157 -3.50 2.52 1.73
CA VAL A 157 -4.11 1.19 1.48
C VAL A 157 -4.86 1.15 0.15
N ARG A 158 -5.46 2.28 -0.23
CA ARG A 158 -6.12 2.44 -1.53
C ARG A 158 -5.17 2.33 -2.71
N ASP A 159 -3.94 2.75 -2.54
CA ASP A 159 -2.93 2.73 -3.59
C ASP A 159 -2.15 1.40 -3.60
N ARG A 160 -1.92 0.78 -2.43
CA ARG A 160 -1.17 -0.48 -2.28
C ARG A 160 -1.58 -1.27 -1.04
N LEU A 161 -1.58 -2.60 -1.14
CA LEU A 161 -1.70 -3.51 0.02
C LEU A 161 -0.38 -4.08 0.50
N GLU A 162 0.61 -4.11 -0.38
CA GLU A 162 1.84 -4.89 -0.26
C GLU A 162 2.50 -4.78 1.14
N PRO A 163 2.69 -3.59 1.73
CA PRO A 163 3.22 -3.40 3.08
C PRO A 163 2.46 -4.04 4.24
N LEU A 164 1.15 -4.22 4.16
CA LEU A 164 0.42 -4.93 5.22
C LEU A 164 0.79 -6.42 5.22
N THR A 165 1.07 -6.97 4.04
CA THR A 165 1.38 -8.39 3.82
C THR A 165 2.87 -8.65 3.60
N ALA A 166 3.72 -7.62 3.66
CA ALA A 166 5.16 -7.72 3.45
C ALA A 166 5.85 -8.49 4.58
N GLU A 167 6.98 -9.12 4.27
CA GLU A 167 7.87 -9.70 5.27
C GLU A 167 8.63 -8.60 6.02
N HIS A 168 8.91 -7.48 5.35
CA HIS A 168 9.58 -6.33 5.95
C HIS A 168 9.22 -5.03 5.21
N VAL A 169 9.08 -3.94 5.94
CA VAL A 169 8.83 -2.60 5.39
C VAL A 169 10.03 -1.70 5.67
N VAL A 170 10.50 -1.02 4.63
CA VAL A 170 11.49 0.05 4.75
C VAL A 170 10.81 1.38 4.48
N VAL A 171 10.90 2.34 5.41
CA VAL A 171 10.36 3.68 5.20
C VAL A 171 11.52 4.66 5.00
N VAL A 172 11.46 5.43 3.91
CA VAL A 172 12.42 6.48 3.54
C VAL A 172 11.71 7.83 3.47
N GLU A 173 12.44 8.95 3.54
CA GLU A 173 11.80 10.27 3.63
C GLU A 173 11.06 10.66 2.35
N GLY A 174 11.63 10.38 1.18
CA GLY A 174 10.98 10.67 -0.09
C GLY A 174 11.43 9.82 -1.27
N ILE A 175 10.83 10.11 -2.42
CA ILE A 175 11.02 9.38 -3.67
C ILE A 175 12.48 9.26 -4.10
N THR A 176 13.29 10.30 -3.89
CA THR A 176 14.72 10.28 -4.25
C THR A 176 15.49 9.22 -3.49
N ASP A 177 15.13 9.04 -2.22
CA ASP A 177 15.80 8.16 -1.29
C ASP A 177 15.40 6.71 -1.59
N ARG A 178 14.13 6.51 -1.94
CA ARG A 178 13.59 5.24 -2.42
C ARG A 178 14.33 4.76 -3.66
N VAL A 179 14.38 5.60 -4.69
CA VAL A 179 15.00 5.23 -5.98
C VAL A 179 16.50 4.94 -5.78
N LEU A 180 17.19 5.71 -4.95
CA LEU A 180 18.60 5.46 -4.63
C LEU A 180 18.79 4.15 -3.86
N LEU A 181 17.94 3.87 -2.87
CA LEU A 181 17.97 2.64 -2.09
C LEU A 181 17.73 1.41 -2.96
N GLU A 182 16.67 1.42 -3.77
CA GLU A 182 16.31 0.33 -4.69
C GLU A 182 17.46 0.07 -5.68
N HIS A 183 18.02 1.12 -6.30
CA HIS A 183 19.18 0.97 -7.18
C HIS A 183 20.42 0.40 -6.47
N CYS A 184 20.71 0.85 -5.24
CA CYS A 184 21.80 0.30 -4.45
C CYS A 184 21.58 -1.19 -4.13
N ALA A 185 20.34 -1.60 -3.89
CA ALA A 185 19.99 -2.99 -3.70
C ALA A 185 20.26 -3.80 -4.98
N ASP A 186 19.82 -3.31 -6.14
CA ASP A 186 20.00 -3.96 -7.43
C ASP A 186 21.48 -4.14 -7.79
N VAL A 187 22.28 -3.07 -7.74
CA VAL A 187 23.71 -3.15 -8.12
C VAL A 187 24.53 -3.98 -7.13
N THR A 188 24.04 -4.18 -5.90
CA THR A 188 24.67 -5.09 -4.93
C THR A 188 24.13 -6.51 -4.97
N GLY A 189 23.22 -6.82 -5.89
CA GLY A 189 22.65 -8.16 -6.10
C GLY A 189 21.60 -8.55 -5.05
N ARG A 190 20.93 -7.57 -4.45
CA ARG A 190 19.90 -7.75 -3.42
C ARG A 190 18.53 -7.41 -4.00
N ASN A 191 17.86 -8.40 -4.58
CA ASN A 191 16.51 -8.23 -5.06
C ASN A 191 15.53 -8.15 -3.87
N LEU A 192 15.04 -6.95 -3.56
CA LEU A 192 14.16 -6.68 -2.41
C LEU A 192 12.84 -7.46 -2.48
N ASP A 193 12.28 -7.67 -3.67
CA ASP A 193 11.05 -8.44 -3.86
C ASP A 193 11.25 -9.92 -3.45
N THR A 194 12.41 -10.50 -3.75
CA THR A 194 12.76 -11.87 -3.32
C THR A 194 13.05 -11.98 -1.82
N TYR A 195 12.98 -10.89 -1.08
CA TYR A 195 13.02 -10.87 0.38
C TYR A 195 11.65 -10.44 0.97
N GLY A 196 10.63 -10.21 0.14
CA GLY A 196 9.34 -9.69 0.59
C GLY A 196 9.44 -8.30 1.22
N VAL A 197 10.43 -7.50 0.79
CA VAL A 197 10.70 -6.16 1.33
C VAL A 197 9.96 -5.13 0.50
N VAL A 198 9.14 -4.29 1.15
CA VAL A 198 8.53 -3.13 0.48
C VAL A 198 9.12 -1.82 0.97
N VAL A 199 9.50 -0.96 0.03
CA VAL A 199 9.97 0.39 0.31
C VAL A 199 8.81 1.40 0.20
N LEU A 200 8.61 2.17 1.26
CA LEU A 200 7.61 3.22 1.41
C LEU A 200 8.26 4.59 1.50
N GLU A 201 7.58 5.58 0.94
CA GLU A 201 7.93 6.99 1.06
C GLU A 201 7.06 7.63 2.14
N ALA A 202 7.67 8.24 3.14
CA ALA A 202 6.93 8.91 4.20
C ALA A 202 6.27 10.21 3.75
N GLY A 203 6.76 10.84 2.67
CA GLY A 203 6.35 12.20 2.29
C GLY A 203 7.04 13.28 3.14
N GLY A 204 8.10 12.91 3.86
CA GLY A 204 8.91 13.76 4.72
C GLY A 204 9.12 13.17 6.12
N CYS A 205 10.09 13.72 6.85
CA CYS A 205 10.47 13.24 8.19
C CYS A 205 9.36 13.35 9.25
N ARG A 206 8.32 14.18 9.04
CA ARG A 206 7.22 14.38 10.00
C ARG A 206 6.24 13.21 10.07
N GLU A 207 6.15 12.42 9.01
CA GLU A 207 5.23 11.29 8.91
C GLU A 207 5.89 9.96 9.33
N MET A 208 7.21 9.95 9.55
CA MET A 208 7.95 8.81 10.08
C MET A 208 7.37 8.20 11.37
N PRO A 209 6.90 9.00 12.36
CA PRO A 209 6.21 8.49 13.55
C PRO A 209 4.93 7.71 13.23
N ALA A 210 4.16 8.16 12.23
CA ALA A 210 2.90 7.53 11.84
C ALA A 210 3.13 6.09 11.37
N TRP A 211 4.13 5.89 10.52
CA TRP A 211 4.49 4.56 10.02
C TRP A 211 4.94 3.59 11.12
N ARG A 212 5.60 4.11 12.17
CA ARG A 212 5.94 3.32 13.35
C ARG A 212 4.69 2.89 14.12
N ARG A 213 3.67 3.74 14.23
CA ARG A 213 2.39 3.38 14.88
C ARG A 213 1.63 2.35 14.04
N VAL A 214 1.60 2.54 12.71
CA VAL A 214 0.96 1.62 11.76
C VAL A 214 1.56 0.22 11.80
N PHE A 215 2.90 0.10 11.73
CA PHE A 215 3.57 -1.21 11.65
C PHE A 215 4.14 -1.73 12.98
N GLY A 216 4.07 -0.92 14.04
CA GLY A 216 4.60 -1.27 15.35
C GLY A 216 3.76 -2.30 16.11
N GLU A 217 4.13 -2.52 17.37
CA GLU A 217 3.56 -3.53 18.26
C GLU A 217 2.03 -3.41 18.45
N HIS A 218 1.47 -2.21 18.34
CA HIS A 218 0.03 -1.97 18.50
C HIS A 218 -0.74 -1.88 17.17
N GLY A 219 -0.03 -1.90 16.04
CA GLY A 219 -0.60 -1.86 14.70
C GLY A 219 -0.57 -3.22 14.00
N PHE A 220 -0.19 -3.24 12.73
CA PHE A 220 -0.13 -4.46 11.89
C PHE A 220 1.09 -5.35 12.14
N GLN A 221 1.99 -4.93 13.03
CA GLN A 221 3.16 -5.71 13.49
C GLN A 221 4.02 -6.23 12.33
N VAL A 222 4.25 -5.38 11.33
CA VAL A 222 5.15 -5.68 10.21
C VAL A 222 6.55 -5.19 10.59
N PRO A 223 7.61 -6.00 10.44
CA PRO A 223 8.97 -5.56 10.70
C PRO A 223 9.30 -4.26 9.94
N LEU A 224 9.75 -3.24 10.66
CA LEU A 224 9.99 -1.90 10.14
C LEU A 224 11.47 -1.51 10.27
N THR A 225 12.03 -0.96 9.20
CA THR A 225 13.33 -0.27 9.18
C THR A 225 13.14 1.13 8.60
N GLN A 226 13.81 2.14 9.15
CA GLN A 226 13.68 3.53 8.70
C GLN A 226 15.03 4.07 8.22
N LEU A 227 15.03 4.84 7.14
CA LEU A 227 16.15 5.62 6.66
C LEU A 227 15.81 7.10 6.79
N VAL A 228 16.62 7.83 7.55
CA VAL A 228 16.40 9.27 7.80
C VAL A 228 17.69 10.06 7.63
N ASP A 229 17.57 11.34 7.35
CA ASP A 229 18.69 12.29 7.33
C ASP A 229 19.07 12.72 8.77
N ALA A 230 20.25 13.32 8.91
CA ALA A 230 20.80 13.65 10.22
C ALA A 230 19.99 14.71 10.99
N ASP A 231 19.26 15.57 10.30
CA ASP A 231 18.42 16.62 10.91
C ASP A 231 17.13 16.06 11.54
N ALA A 232 16.63 14.93 11.04
CA ALA A 232 15.49 14.19 11.59
C ALA A 232 15.87 13.30 12.77
N ALA A 233 17.14 12.86 12.87
CA ALA A 233 17.60 11.87 13.84
C ALA A 233 17.27 12.22 15.30
N ALA A 234 17.40 13.48 15.70
CA ALA A 234 17.09 13.93 17.07
C ALA A 234 15.58 13.90 17.39
N ALA A 235 14.72 14.16 16.39
CA ALA A 235 13.28 14.05 16.55
C ALA A 235 12.86 12.59 16.71
N ILE A 236 13.36 11.71 15.84
CA ILE A 236 13.08 10.27 15.89
C ILE A 236 13.60 9.65 17.20
N ALA A 237 14.82 9.98 17.63
CA ALA A 237 15.38 9.46 18.89
C ALA A 237 14.50 9.81 20.10
N ARG A 238 13.95 11.03 20.16
CA ARG A 238 13.01 11.43 21.22
C ARG A 238 11.73 10.59 21.20
N GLU A 239 11.21 10.30 20.02
CA GLU A 239 9.99 9.50 19.85
C GLU A 239 10.19 8.03 20.26
N TYR A 240 11.37 7.48 20.02
CA TYR A 240 11.77 6.15 20.50
C TYR A 240 12.19 6.14 21.98
N GLY A 241 12.34 7.29 22.61
CA GLY A 241 12.86 7.40 23.98
C GLY A 241 14.31 6.92 24.12
N VAL A 242 15.13 7.04 23.07
CA VAL A 242 16.53 6.59 23.03
C VAL A 242 17.46 7.74 22.65
N ARG A 243 18.77 7.53 22.75
CA ARG A 243 19.76 8.50 22.22
C ARG A 243 19.95 8.24 20.73
N VAL A 244 20.38 9.27 19.98
CA VAL A 244 20.66 9.16 18.54
C VAL A 244 21.63 8.03 18.22
N ALA A 245 22.65 7.80 19.06
CA ALA A 245 23.62 6.72 18.89
C ALA A 245 23.01 5.31 19.03
N ASP A 246 21.86 5.19 19.68
CA ASP A 246 21.17 3.93 19.95
C ASP A 246 20.06 3.64 18.91
N LEU A 247 19.83 4.55 17.95
CA LEU A 247 18.87 4.40 16.84
C LEU A 247 19.07 3.13 16.00
N PRO A 248 20.30 2.66 15.71
CA PRO A 248 20.50 1.39 15.01
C PRO A 248 19.88 0.18 15.74
N GLY A 249 19.81 0.22 17.08
CA GLY A 249 19.13 -0.80 17.88
C GLY A 249 17.60 -0.78 17.74
N ARG A 250 17.05 0.25 17.10
CA ARG A 250 15.63 0.40 16.75
C ARG A 250 15.38 0.28 15.24
N HIS A 251 16.36 -0.20 14.46
CA HIS A 251 16.28 -0.29 13.00
C HIS A 251 16.10 1.06 12.31
N VAL A 252 16.64 2.11 12.91
CA VAL A 252 16.67 3.44 12.30
C VAL A 252 18.11 3.74 11.88
N TRP A 253 18.31 3.91 10.58
CA TRP A 253 19.59 4.22 9.97
C TRP A 253 19.61 5.69 9.56
N VAL A 254 20.68 6.38 9.94
CA VAL A 254 20.85 7.81 9.70
C VAL A 254 21.89 8.03 8.60
N SER A 255 21.53 8.82 7.60
CA SER A 255 22.44 9.32 6.57
C SER A 255 23.15 10.58 7.06
N HIS A 256 24.46 10.69 6.84
CA HIS A 256 25.27 11.78 7.37
C HIS A 256 26.04 12.60 6.30
N PRO A 257 25.72 13.90 6.12
CA PRO A 257 24.60 14.63 6.75
C PRO A 257 23.22 14.22 6.21
N ASP A 258 23.18 13.67 5.00
CA ASP A 258 22.00 13.23 4.24
C ASP A 258 22.46 12.28 3.13
N LEU A 259 21.53 11.71 2.36
CA LEU A 259 21.87 10.82 1.25
C LEU A 259 22.69 11.51 0.15
N GLU A 260 22.43 12.79 -0.15
CA GLU A 260 23.24 13.56 -1.08
C GLU A 260 24.71 13.61 -0.68
N GLY A 261 24.98 13.91 0.59
CA GLY A 261 26.33 13.93 1.12
C GLY A 261 26.99 12.55 1.08
N GLU A 262 26.24 11.49 1.36
CA GLU A 262 26.79 10.13 1.33
C GLU A 262 27.12 9.65 -0.09
N TYR A 263 26.23 9.81 -1.07
CA TYR A 263 26.56 9.37 -2.43
C TYR A 263 27.64 10.24 -3.07
N VAL A 264 27.71 11.54 -2.74
CA VAL A 264 28.78 12.40 -3.24
C VAL A 264 30.13 11.97 -2.67
N ARG A 265 30.19 11.68 -1.37
CA ARG A 265 31.40 11.14 -0.73
C ARG A 265 31.77 9.76 -1.25
N ALA A 266 30.75 8.93 -1.55
CA ALA A 266 30.97 7.63 -2.13
C ALA A 266 31.56 7.75 -3.54
N LEU A 267 31.08 8.66 -4.40
CA LEU A 267 31.56 8.74 -5.78
C LEU A 267 32.80 9.65 -5.96
N GLY A 268 32.92 10.68 -5.13
CA GLY A 268 33.86 11.79 -5.29
C GLY A 268 33.28 12.93 -6.13
N ALA A 269 33.73 14.16 -5.84
CA ALA A 269 33.19 15.39 -6.43
C ALA A 269 33.27 15.42 -7.97
N ASP A 270 34.41 15.02 -8.55
CA ASP A 270 34.61 14.98 -10.01
C ASP A 270 33.65 14.01 -10.72
N ALA A 271 33.48 12.81 -10.16
CA ALA A 271 32.64 11.77 -10.75
C ALA A 271 31.17 12.20 -10.74
N VAL A 272 30.71 12.82 -9.64
CA VAL A 272 29.35 13.37 -9.55
C VAL A 272 29.18 14.54 -10.52
N PHE A 273 30.14 15.46 -10.61
CA PHE A 273 30.08 16.55 -11.58
C PHE A 273 29.92 16.02 -13.01
N ASP A 274 30.70 15.01 -13.39
CA ASP A 274 30.62 14.38 -14.71
C ASP A 274 29.27 13.70 -14.95
N ALA A 275 28.72 13.05 -13.91
CA ALA A 275 27.39 12.46 -13.96
C ALA A 275 26.30 13.54 -14.15
N LEU A 276 26.35 14.65 -13.40
CA LEU A 276 25.43 15.78 -13.54
C LEU A 276 25.50 16.40 -14.95
N ALA A 277 26.71 16.59 -15.49
CA ALA A 277 26.91 17.14 -16.83
C ALA A 277 26.33 16.24 -17.93
N LYS A 278 26.41 14.91 -17.75
CA LYS A 278 25.80 13.93 -18.67
C LYS A 278 24.30 13.79 -18.47
N GLY A 279 23.82 13.95 -17.24
CA GLY A 279 22.43 13.76 -16.82
C GLY A 279 21.50 14.94 -17.08
N GLY A 280 21.85 15.85 -17.99
CA GLY A 280 20.95 16.91 -18.47
C GLY A 280 20.97 18.21 -17.66
N PHE A 281 22.00 18.46 -16.85
CA PHE A 281 22.27 19.81 -16.36
C PHE A 281 23.03 20.62 -17.41
N SER A 282 22.55 21.83 -17.69
CA SER A 282 23.16 22.73 -18.66
C SER A 282 24.52 23.24 -18.17
N ARG A 283 25.36 23.68 -19.12
CA ARG A 283 26.65 24.32 -18.79
C ARG A 283 26.47 25.53 -17.86
N GLY A 284 25.39 26.28 -18.02
CA GLY A 284 25.10 27.45 -17.18
C GLY A 284 24.79 27.06 -15.73
N GLU A 285 24.01 25.99 -15.52
CA GLU A 285 23.70 25.48 -14.18
C GLU A 285 24.95 25.00 -13.44
N LEU A 286 25.90 24.39 -14.16
CA LEU A 286 27.12 23.81 -13.59
C LEU A 286 28.33 24.76 -13.58
N GLU A 287 28.19 25.97 -14.13
CA GLU A 287 29.32 26.87 -14.41
C GLU A 287 30.14 27.21 -13.16
N SER A 288 29.47 27.44 -12.02
CA SER A 288 30.17 27.73 -10.76
C SER A 288 31.03 26.57 -10.28
N MET A 289 30.52 25.32 -10.37
CA MET A 289 31.28 24.13 -9.99
C MET A 289 32.39 23.84 -11.01
N ARG A 290 32.11 24.11 -12.30
CA ARG A 290 33.07 23.90 -13.39
C ARG A 290 34.33 24.74 -13.21
N ARG A 291 34.20 26.02 -12.84
CA ARG A 291 35.36 26.89 -12.59
C ARG A 291 36.23 26.35 -11.47
N LYS A 292 35.63 26.04 -10.33
CA LYS A 292 36.35 25.47 -9.18
C LYS A 292 37.01 24.15 -9.50
N ARG A 293 36.38 23.31 -10.34
CA ARG A 293 36.99 22.07 -10.83
C ARG A 293 38.25 22.34 -11.63
N VAL A 294 38.23 23.34 -12.53
CA VAL A 294 39.40 23.75 -13.31
C VAL A 294 40.51 24.29 -12.40
N ASP A 295 40.13 25.02 -11.35
CA ASP A 295 41.06 25.58 -10.36
C ASP A 295 41.58 24.53 -9.35
N GLY A 296 41.07 23.29 -9.41
CA GLY A 296 41.45 22.20 -8.49
C GLY A 296 40.84 22.32 -7.09
N GLU A 297 39.80 23.14 -6.93
CA GLU A 297 39.16 23.49 -5.66
C GLU A 297 37.73 22.92 -5.52
N LEU A 298 37.31 22.01 -6.40
CA LEU A 298 35.96 21.43 -6.33
C LEU A 298 35.85 20.47 -5.13
N ASP A 299 35.06 20.87 -4.13
CA ASP A 299 34.82 20.11 -2.91
C ASP A 299 33.50 19.32 -2.96
N GLU A 300 33.49 18.16 -2.30
CA GLU A 300 32.32 17.29 -2.12
C GLU A 300 31.16 18.04 -1.45
N ALA A 301 31.44 18.90 -0.46
CA ALA A 301 30.39 19.62 0.24
C ALA A 301 29.65 20.62 -0.67
N GLU A 302 30.33 21.15 -1.69
CA GLU A 302 29.74 22.07 -2.66
C GLU A 302 28.87 21.33 -3.67
N VAL A 303 29.34 20.19 -4.17
CA VAL A 303 28.57 19.33 -5.07
C VAL A 303 27.34 18.78 -4.34
N ALA A 304 27.49 18.30 -3.10
CA ALA A 304 26.36 17.85 -2.29
C ALA A 304 25.34 18.99 -2.04
N ARG A 305 25.82 20.22 -1.82
CA ARG A 305 24.94 21.39 -1.68
C ARG A 305 24.15 21.67 -2.96
N PHE A 306 24.79 21.55 -4.13
CA PHE A 306 24.11 21.70 -5.42
C PHE A 306 23.00 20.64 -5.60
N CYS A 307 23.30 19.38 -5.25
CA CYS A 307 22.35 18.28 -5.32
C CYS A 307 21.17 18.45 -4.34
N ARG A 308 21.42 19.01 -3.15
CA ARG A 308 20.40 19.25 -2.11
C ARG A 308 19.37 20.32 -2.50
N ILE A 309 19.68 21.18 -3.47
CA ILE A 309 18.73 22.21 -3.93
C ILE A 309 17.46 21.51 -4.38
N ARG A 310 16.31 21.89 -3.80
CA ARG A 310 15.01 21.23 -4.04
C ARG A 310 14.66 21.09 -5.53
N ALA A 311 14.96 22.11 -6.33
CA ALA A 311 14.73 22.08 -7.78
C ALA A 311 15.65 21.10 -8.53
N ASN A 312 16.79 20.73 -7.93
CA ASN A 312 17.79 19.86 -8.51
C ASN A 312 17.70 18.42 -7.96
N LYS A 313 17.22 18.21 -6.72
CA LYS A 313 17.29 16.93 -5.99
C LYS A 313 16.96 15.71 -6.85
N THR A 314 15.77 15.69 -7.45
CA THR A 314 15.33 14.58 -8.31
C THR A 314 16.19 14.42 -9.56
N ARG A 315 16.51 15.51 -10.27
CA ARG A 315 17.36 15.48 -11.47
C ARG A 315 18.78 15.02 -11.14
N ALA A 316 19.32 15.45 -9.99
CA ALA A 316 20.66 15.10 -9.53
C ALA A 316 20.76 13.60 -9.22
N VAL A 317 19.81 13.05 -8.46
CA VAL A 317 19.78 11.62 -8.16
C VAL A 317 19.65 10.78 -9.44
N LEU A 318 18.77 11.15 -10.37
CA LEU A 318 18.64 10.46 -11.66
C LEU A 318 19.92 10.55 -12.51
N ALA A 319 20.61 11.69 -12.49
CA ALA A 319 21.86 11.89 -13.21
C ALA A 319 23.01 11.05 -12.63
N VAL A 320 23.03 10.89 -11.31
CA VAL A 320 24.10 10.18 -10.58
C VAL A 320 23.89 8.67 -10.59
N MET A 321 22.65 8.19 -10.68
CA MET A 321 22.31 6.76 -10.61
C MET A 321 23.18 5.85 -11.50
N PRO A 322 23.41 6.18 -12.79
CA PRO A 322 24.22 5.32 -13.67
C PRO A 322 25.70 5.22 -13.27
N ALA A 323 26.20 6.14 -12.42
CA ALA A 323 27.57 6.12 -11.91
C ALA A 323 27.71 5.30 -10.60
N ILE A 324 26.60 4.92 -9.96
CA ILE A 324 26.61 4.11 -8.74
C ILE A 324 26.67 2.64 -9.12
N ASP A 325 27.86 2.07 -9.09
CA ASP A 325 28.09 0.62 -9.19
C ASP A 325 28.05 -0.07 -7.82
N ALA A 326 28.27 -1.39 -7.80
CA ALA A 326 28.30 -2.18 -6.56
C ALA A 326 29.34 -1.67 -5.54
N ALA A 327 30.48 -1.15 -5.99
CA ALA A 327 31.55 -0.68 -5.12
C ALA A 327 31.22 0.70 -4.52
N ALA A 328 30.63 1.59 -5.32
CA ALA A 328 30.10 2.87 -4.86
C ALA A 328 28.92 2.68 -3.90
N ALA A 329 27.96 1.81 -4.22
CA ALA A 329 26.80 1.52 -3.37
C ALA A 329 27.22 1.03 -1.97
N ARG A 330 28.22 0.13 -1.89
CA ARG A 330 28.78 -0.33 -0.60
C ARG A 330 29.45 0.76 0.22
N ARG A 331 29.83 1.88 -0.39
CA ARG A 331 30.40 3.06 0.29
C ARG A 331 29.33 4.05 0.78
N ILE A 332 28.08 3.94 0.32
CA ILE A 332 26.94 4.68 0.88
C ILE A 332 26.54 3.98 2.17
N ALA A 333 27.08 4.46 3.29
CA ALA A 333 27.17 3.71 4.53
C ALA A 333 25.80 3.49 5.19
N SER A 334 24.90 4.47 5.14
CA SER A 334 23.54 4.33 5.70
C SER A 334 22.73 3.28 4.93
N VAL A 335 22.74 3.35 3.60
CA VAL A 335 22.06 2.41 2.69
C VAL A 335 22.63 1.00 2.83
N GLN A 336 23.96 0.85 2.83
CA GLN A 336 24.60 -0.46 2.97
C GLN A 336 24.21 -1.13 4.29
N ARG A 337 24.27 -0.40 5.41
CA ARG A 337 23.88 -0.94 6.73
C ARG A 337 22.40 -1.31 6.79
N LEU A 338 21.55 -0.48 6.20
CA LEU A 338 20.12 -0.75 6.09
C LEU A 338 19.86 -2.05 5.32
N LEU A 339 20.45 -2.18 4.13
CA LEU A 339 20.28 -3.39 3.31
C LEU A 339 20.83 -4.64 4.02
N ASP A 340 21.95 -4.54 4.73
CA ASP A 340 22.51 -5.63 5.53
C ASP A 340 21.61 -6.05 6.72
N ASP A 341 20.86 -5.11 7.30
CA ASP A 341 19.90 -5.37 8.37
C ASP A 341 18.64 -6.04 7.83
N VAL A 342 18.07 -5.46 6.76
CA VAL A 342 16.83 -5.95 6.14
C VAL A 342 17.01 -7.34 5.54
N VAL A 343 18.08 -7.57 4.77
CA VAL A 343 18.35 -8.90 4.15
C VAL A 343 18.60 -9.96 5.21
N ARG A 344 19.23 -9.62 6.34
CA ARG A 344 19.45 -10.58 7.43
C ARG A 344 18.15 -11.00 8.11
N ARG A 345 17.21 -10.06 8.25
CA ARG A 345 15.90 -10.30 8.87
C ARG A 345 14.97 -11.06 7.93
N ALA A 346 14.88 -10.58 6.69
CA ALA A 346 14.07 -11.21 5.67
C ALA A 346 14.64 -12.58 5.25
N GLY A 347 15.95 -12.69 5.01
CA GLY A 347 16.62 -13.93 4.59
C GLY A 347 16.66 -15.04 5.64
N GLY A 348 16.25 -14.78 6.88
CA GLY A 348 15.96 -15.81 7.88
C GLY A 348 14.66 -16.58 7.61
N ARG A 349 13.83 -16.10 6.68
CA ARG A 349 12.59 -16.73 6.21
C ARG A 349 12.63 -16.76 4.68
N PRO A 350 12.70 -17.92 4.02
CA PRO A 350 12.74 -17.96 2.56
C PRO A 350 11.51 -17.24 2.01
N ALA A 351 11.71 -16.29 1.07
CA ALA A 351 10.59 -15.70 0.37
C ALA A 351 9.80 -16.81 -0.30
N ARG A 352 8.53 -16.90 0.09
CA ARG A 352 7.63 -17.97 -0.32
C ARG A 352 7.20 -17.68 -1.74
N VAL A 353 8.06 -18.03 -2.70
CA VAL A 353 7.68 -18.15 -4.11
C VAL A 353 6.51 -19.13 -4.14
N GLY A 354 5.34 -18.65 -4.55
CA GLY A 354 4.09 -19.40 -4.60
C GLY A 354 4.15 -20.61 -5.53
N LEU A 355 4.82 -21.66 -5.07
CA LEU A 355 4.75 -23.01 -5.59
C LEU A 355 4.40 -23.93 -4.42
N ASP A 356 3.24 -23.69 -3.81
CA ASP A 356 2.60 -24.71 -3.00
C ASP A 356 1.13 -24.78 -3.43
N ASP A 357 0.88 -25.77 -4.29
CA ASP A 357 -0.41 -26.15 -4.88
C ASP A 357 -1.29 -26.88 -3.83
N THR A 358 -1.27 -26.37 -2.59
CA THR A 358 -1.70 -27.09 -1.38
C THR A 358 -2.61 -26.23 -0.49
N MET A 359 -3.52 -25.46 -1.09
CA MET A 359 -4.83 -25.20 -0.47
C MET A 359 -5.90 -26.02 -1.18
N ARG A 360 -5.79 -27.35 -1.04
CA ARG A 360 -6.96 -28.22 -1.13
C ARG A 360 -7.75 -28.05 0.16
N HIS A 361 -8.94 -27.46 0.02
CA HIS A 361 -10.09 -27.61 0.90
C HIS A 361 -9.84 -27.51 2.41
N VAL A 362 -10.20 -26.38 3.00
CA VAL A 362 -10.78 -26.36 4.34
C VAL A 362 -12.06 -25.55 4.27
N MET A 363 -13.14 -26.18 4.76
CA MET A 363 -14.55 -25.77 4.70
C MET A 363 -14.88 -24.47 5.42
#